data_AF-X0VSN2-F1
#
_entry.id   AF-X0VSN2-F1
#
_cell.length_a   1.000
_cell.length_b   1.000
_cell.length_c   1.000
_cell.angle_alpha   90.00
_cell.angle_beta   90.00
_cell.angle_gamma   90.00
#
_symmetry.space_group_name_H-M   'P 1'
#
loop_
_entity.id
_entity.type
_entity.pdbx_description
1 polymer ?
#
loop_
_entity_poly.entity_id
_entity_poly.type
_entity_poly.pdbx_seq_one_letter_code
_entity_poly.pdbx_strand_id
1 'polypeptide(L)'
;PVVWGTVKDHKGYIDIQSAKGKGTTFTLYFPVTRKEVGKDKSLVTIEDYMGKGESILVVDDVEEQREIASRILKRLGYSVRTVSSGEDAVNYLKDNPADLLLLDMIMDPGIDGLETYKRILEFHPNQKAIIVSGFSETKRVKEAQRLGAGAYVKKPFLLEKIGLAIRDELDR
;
A
#
# COMPACT_ATOMS: atom_id res chain seq x y z
N PRO A 1 22.72 -0.57 16.27
CA PRO A 1 23.22 -1.97 16.23
C PRO A 1 22.81 -2.73 14.98
N VAL A 2 21.51 -2.76 14.64
CA VAL A 2 20.99 -3.50 13.46
C VAL A 2 21.51 -2.94 12.13
N VAL A 3 21.41 -1.62 11.92
CA VAL A 3 21.84 -0.98 10.66
C VAL A 3 23.33 -1.19 10.34
N TRP A 4 24.22 -0.99 11.33
CA TRP A 4 25.66 -1.21 11.14
C TRP A 4 25.98 -2.68 10.80
N GLY A 5 25.35 -3.62 11.52
CA GLY A 5 25.50 -5.05 11.25
C GLY A 5 25.05 -5.40 9.83
N THR A 6 23.83 -5.00 9.45
CA THR A 6 23.30 -5.23 8.11
C THR A 6 24.19 -4.65 7.02
N VAL A 7 24.69 -3.42 7.17
CA VAL A 7 25.60 -2.81 6.19
C VAL A 7 26.89 -3.63 6.07
N LYS A 8 27.49 -4.06 7.19
CA LYS A 8 28.71 -4.89 7.18
C LYS A 8 28.47 -6.27 6.57
N ASP A 9 27.35 -6.92 6.86
CA ASP A 9 26.98 -8.22 6.30
C ASP A 9 26.85 -8.15 4.77
N HIS A 10 26.39 -7.01 4.25
CA HIS A 10 26.31 -6.73 2.81
C HIS A 10 27.61 -6.16 2.23
N LYS A 11 28.74 -6.25 2.95
CA LYS A 11 30.06 -5.70 2.57
C LYS A 11 30.02 -4.20 2.25
N GLY A 12 29.07 -3.49 2.84
CA GLY A 12 28.91 -2.05 2.73
C GLY A 12 29.73 -1.28 3.75
N TYR A 13 29.64 0.03 3.64
CA TYR A 13 30.27 1.00 4.53
C TYR A 13 29.24 2.06 4.94
N ILE A 14 29.40 2.62 6.13
CA ILE A 14 28.56 3.71 6.61
C ILE A 14 29.44 4.83 7.12
N ASP A 15 29.17 6.04 6.62
CA ASP A 15 29.77 7.29 7.05
C ASP A 15 28.75 8.10 7.85
N ILE A 16 29.21 8.77 8.90
CA ILE A 16 28.36 9.54 9.80
C ILE A 16 28.99 10.91 10.01
N GLN A 17 28.26 11.95 9.60
CA GLN A 17 28.69 13.34 9.77
C GLN A 17 27.69 14.05 10.68
N SER A 18 28.14 14.52 11.84
CA SER A 18 27.30 15.23 12.81
C SER A 18 27.97 16.49 13.31
N ALA A 19 27.21 17.58 13.39
CA ALA A 19 27.65 18.83 13.99
C ALA A 19 26.52 19.43 14.83
N LYS A 20 26.85 19.83 16.07
CA LYS A 20 25.89 20.43 17.01
C LYS A 20 25.22 21.64 16.37
N GLY A 21 23.88 21.67 16.39
CA GLY A 21 23.08 22.74 15.78
C GLY A 21 22.96 22.69 14.25
N LYS A 22 23.59 21.71 13.56
CA LYS A 22 23.50 21.53 12.09
C LYS A 22 22.85 20.22 11.67
N GLY A 23 22.65 19.29 12.60
CA GLY A 23 22.04 17.99 12.36
C GLY A 23 23.06 16.86 12.13
N THR A 24 22.55 15.71 11.70
CA THR A 24 23.34 14.49 11.47
C THR A 24 22.96 13.89 10.12
N THR A 25 23.95 13.55 9.30
CA THR A 25 23.79 12.83 8.04
C THR A 25 24.41 11.45 8.15
N PHE A 26 23.66 10.44 7.73
CA PHE A 26 24.12 9.06 7.60
C PHE A 26 24.20 8.72 6.12
N THR A 27 25.37 8.33 5.65
CA THR A 27 25.59 7.94 4.25
C THR A 27 25.94 6.46 4.20
N LEU A 28 25.14 5.67 3.50
CA LEU A 28 25.33 4.23 3.37
C LEU A 28 25.84 3.91 1.96
N TYR A 29 26.96 3.19 1.89
CA TYR A 29 27.60 2.75 0.67
C TYR A 29 27.49 1.23 0.56
N PHE A 30 27.03 0.75 -0.59
CA PHE A 30 26.95 -0.69 -0.88
C PHE A 30 27.75 -1.01 -2.15
N PRO A 31 28.48 -2.14 -2.18
CA PRO A 31 29.22 -2.55 -3.36
C PRO A 31 28.25 -2.84 -4.51
N VAL A 32 28.48 -2.20 -5.66
CA VAL A 32 27.70 -2.44 -6.87
C VAL A 32 28.02 -3.83 -7.45
N THR A 33 27.00 -4.52 -7.94
CA THR A 33 27.20 -5.77 -8.70
C THR A 33 27.29 -5.45 -10.19
N ARG A 34 28.20 -6.15 -10.88
CA ARG A 34 28.28 -6.18 -12.36
C ARG A 34 27.57 -7.39 -12.96
N LYS A 35 26.99 -8.26 -12.12
CA LYS A 35 26.07 -9.29 -12.61
C LYS A 35 24.86 -8.55 -13.16
N GLU A 36 24.57 -8.75 -14.44
CA GLU A 36 23.27 -8.42 -14.98
C GLU A 36 22.22 -9.06 -14.05
N VAL A 37 21.20 -8.28 -13.70
CA VAL A 37 20.03 -8.81 -13.02
C VAL A 37 19.56 -9.97 -13.91
N GLY A 38 19.60 -11.20 -13.39
CA GLY A 38 19.20 -12.37 -14.16
C GLY A 38 17.81 -12.11 -14.74
N LYS A 39 17.64 -12.37 -16.04
CA LYS A 39 16.38 -12.19 -16.79
C LYS A 39 15.23 -13.10 -16.30
N ASP A 40 15.26 -13.58 -15.06
CA ASP A 40 14.27 -14.47 -14.51
C ASP A 40 13.65 -13.80 -13.26
N LYS A 41 12.44 -13.24 -13.48
CA LYS A 41 11.52 -12.55 -12.55
C LYS A 41 11.64 -11.03 -12.35
N SER A 42 11.66 -10.25 -13.43
CA SER A 42 10.85 -9.02 -13.50
C SER A 42 10.53 -8.68 -14.95
N LEU A 43 9.51 -9.36 -15.51
CA LEU A 43 8.85 -8.96 -16.76
C LEU A 43 7.90 -7.76 -16.56
N VAL A 44 7.88 -7.18 -15.36
CA VAL A 44 6.99 -6.09 -14.99
C VAL A 44 7.80 -4.80 -14.93
N THR A 45 7.63 -3.98 -15.94
CA THR A 45 8.09 -2.60 -16.00
C THR A 45 7.21 -1.72 -15.10
N ILE A 46 7.68 -0.53 -14.71
CA ILE A 46 6.86 0.37 -13.87
C ILE A 46 5.56 0.72 -14.60
N GLU A 47 5.66 0.84 -15.92
CA GLU A 47 4.59 1.11 -16.86
C GLU A 47 3.44 0.08 -16.76
N ASP A 48 3.74 -1.17 -16.44
CA ASP A 48 2.73 -2.24 -16.34
C ASP A 48 1.77 -2.04 -15.16
N TYR A 49 2.14 -1.21 -14.18
CA TYR A 49 1.28 -0.88 -13.03
C TYR A 49 1.02 0.62 -12.81
N MET A 50 1.31 1.43 -13.83
CA MET A 50 0.89 2.83 -13.87
C MET A 50 -0.63 2.92 -14.03
N GLY A 51 -1.26 3.74 -13.20
CA GLY A 51 -2.62 4.21 -13.36
C GLY A 51 -2.75 5.17 -14.54
N LYS A 52 -3.96 5.23 -15.07
CA LYS A 52 -4.43 6.12 -16.14
C LYS A 52 -5.32 7.24 -15.57
N GLY A 53 -5.19 7.52 -14.27
CA GLY A 53 -6.01 8.49 -13.53
C GLY A 53 -7.19 7.88 -12.77
N GLU A 54 -7.27 6.54 -12.66
CA GLU A 54 -8.33 5.87 -11.88
C GLU A 54 -8.32 6.36 -10.43
N SER A 55 -9.52 6.45 -9.86
CA SER A 55 -9.79 6.96 -8.54
C SER A 55 -9.67 5.85 -7.48
N ILE A 56 -8.79 6.07 -6.50
CA ILE A 56 -8.56 5.15 -5.39
C ILE A 56 -8.91 5.83 -4.08
N LEU A 57 -9.78 5.18 -3.29
CA LEU A 57 -10.07 5.58 -1.92
C LEU A 57 -9.25 4.74 -0.95
N VAL A 58 -8.30 5.36 -0.25
CA VAL A 58 -7.52 4.72 0.82
C VAL A 58 -8.24 4.90 2.15
N VAL A 59 -8.48 3.78 2.84
CA VAL A 59 -9.19 3.71 4.12
C VAL A 59 -8.29 3.02 5.14
N ASP A 60 -7.82 3.77 6.13
CA ASP A 60 -6.85 3.32 7.13
C ASP A 60 -6.92 4.30 8.32
N ASP A 61 -6.91 3.84 9.56
CA ASP A 61 -7.00 4.67 10.76
C ASP A 61 -5.69 5.38 11.10
N VAL A 62 -4.55 4.86 10.63
CA VAL A 62 -3.22 5.41 10.91
C VAL A 62 -2.80 6.43 9.86
N GLU A 63 -2.58 7.67 10.29
CA GLU A 63 -2.26 8.81 9.41
C GLU A 63 -1.01 8.58 8.58
N GLU A 64 0.08 8.11 9.19
CA GLU A 64 1.34 7.87 8.49
C GLU A 64 1.19 6.80 7.40
N GLN A 65 0.34 5.80 7.62
CA GLN A 65 0.07 4.76 6.64
C GLN A 65 -0.75 5.30 5.47
N ARG A 66 -1.78 6.11 5.74
CA ARG A 66 -2.54 6.83 4.70
C ARG A 66 -1.64 7.71 3.84
N GLU A 67 -0.74 8.47 4.46
CA GLU A 67 0.18 9.35 3.74
C GLU A 67 1.13 8.56 2.82
N ILE A 68 1.73 7.48 3.33
CA ILE A 68 2.63 6.62 2.56
C ILE A 68 1.89 6.02 1.36
N ALA A 69 0.71 5.43 1.59
CA ALA A 69 -0.11 4.87 0.53
C ALA A 69 -0.49 5.94 -0.51
N SER A 70 -0.94 7.12 -0.06
CA SER A 70 -1.29 8.23 -0.94
C SER A 70 -0.13 8.67 -1.83
N ARG A 71 1.08 8.82 -1.27
CA ARG A 71 2.28 9.22 -2.02
C ARG A 71 2.68 8.16 -3.05
N ILE A 72 2.64 6.88 -2.68
CA ILE A 72 2.97 5.77 -3.59
C ILE A 72 1.98 5.75 -4.76
N LEU A 73 0.68 5.75 -4.48
CA LEU A 73 -0.35 5.64 -5.49
C LEU A 73 -0.41 6.86 -6.41
N LYS A 74 -0.23 8.07 -5.89
CA LYS A 74 -0.11 9.28 -6.72
C LYS A 74 1.10 9.22 -7.64
N ARG A 75 2.24 8.68 -7.17
CA ARG A 75 3.44 8.49 -8.01
C ARG A 75 3.19 7.47 -9.13
N LEU A 76 2.30 6.52 -8.91
CA LEU A 76 1.84 5.56 -9.91
C LEU A 76 0.78 6.14 -10.88
N GLY A 77 0.37 7.41 -10.76
CA GLY A 77 -0.59 8.03 -11.67
C GLY A 77 -2.06 7.82 -11.31
N TYR A 78 -2.37 7.32 -10.11
CA TYR A 78 -3.75 7.23 -9.62
C TYR A 78 -4.22 8.55 -9.00
N SER A 79 -5.52 8.82 -9.10
CA SER A 79 -6.18 9.89 -8.35
C SER A 79 -6.56 9.36 -6.96
N VAL A 80 -5.97 9.92 -5.90
CA VAL A 80 -6.09 9.32 -4.56
C VAL A 80 -6.81 10.23 -3.59
N ARG A 81 -7.89 9.71 -2.99
CA ARG A 81 -8.53 10.26 -1.80
C ARG A 81 -8.22 9.36 -0.59
N THR A 82 -8.10 9.95 0.58
CA THR A 82 -7.87 9.21 1.83
C THR A 82 -8.96 9.55 2.84
N VAL A 83 -9.37 8.57 3.65
CA VAL A 83 -10.28 8.73 4.79
C VAL A 83 -9.78 7.89 5.97
N SER A 84 -10.10 8.33 7.19
CA SER A 84 -9.55 7.77 8.43
C SER A 84 -10.40 6.69 9.09
N SER A 85 -11.60 6.43 8.59
CA SER A 85 -12.52 5.47 9.19
C SER A 85 -13.39 4.78 8.14
N GLY A 86 -13.93 3.62 8.51
CA GLY A 86 -14.90 2.91 7.67
C GLY A 86 -16.19 3.71 7.46
N GLU A 87 -16.64 4.44 8.48
CA GLU A 87 -17.80 5.31 8.43
C GLU A 87 -17.60 6.46 7.43
N ASP A 88 -16.43 7.09 7.43
CA ASP A 88 -16.09 8.13 6.46
C ASP A 88 -16.03 7.54 5.04
N ALA A 89 -15.54 6.31 4.87
CA ALA A 89 -15.52 5.65 3.58
C ALA A 89 -16.94 5.37 3.06
N VAL A 90 -17.82 4.82 3.91
CA VAL A 90 -19.23 4.58 3.59
C VAL A 90 -19.94 5.87 3.23
N ASN A 91 -19.71 6.95 3.96
CA ASN A 91 -20.34 8.25 3.67
C ASN A 91 -19.79 8.88 2.39
N TYR A 92 -18.47 8.84 2.18
CA TYR A 92 -17.83 9.40 0.99
C TYR A 92 -18.35 8.76 -0.29
N LEU A 93 -18.47 7.42 -0.31
CA LEU A 93 -18.88 6.66 -1.50
C LEU A 93 -20.35 6.83 -1.90
N LYS A 94 -21.20 7.39 -1.03
CA LYS A 94 -22.60 7.69 -1.39
C LYS A 94 -22.68 8.72 -2.51
N ASP A 95 -21.82 9.75 -2.44
CA ASP A 95 -21.84 10.89 -3.37
C ASP A 95 -20.63 10.92 -4.31
N ASN A 96 -19.58 10.15 -4.02
CA ASN A 96 -18.33 10.16 -4.77
C ASN A 96 -17.93 8.74 -5.16
N PRO A 97 -18.03 8.34 -6.44
CA PRO A 97 -17.58 7.01 -6.86
C PRO A 97 -16.05 6.88 -6.74
N ALA A 98 -15.58 5.67 -6.48
CA ALA A 98 -14.17 5.30 -6.56
C ALA A 98 -14.01 4.00 -7.35
N ASP A 99 -13.03 3.95 -8.24
CA ASP A 99 -12.75 2.76 -9.06
C ASP A 99 -12.23 1.60 -8.21
N LEU A 100 -11.52 1.89 -7.13
CA LEU A 100 -10.97 0.88 -6.21
C LEU A 100 -10.84 1.40 -4.78
N LEU A 101 -11.12 0.53 -3.80
CA LEU A 101 -10.83 0.78 -2.39
C LEU A 101 -9.50 0.13 -2.00
N LEU A 102 -8.64 0.86 -1.31
CA LEU A 102 -7.50 0.30 -0.61
C LEU A 102 -7.84 0.29 0.90
N LEU A 103 -8.16 -0.88 1.43
CA LEU A 103 -8.89 -1.00 2.69
C LEU A 103 -8.11 -1.75 3.77
N ASP A 104 -7.86 -1.10 4.92
CA ASP A 104 -7.38 -1.80 6.11
C ASP A 104 -8.50 -2.64 6.75
N MET A 105 -8.13 -3.82 7.24
CA MET A 105 -9.03 -4.71 7.96
C MET A 105 -9.11 -4.41 9.45
N ILE A 106 -8.12 -3.75 10.02
CA ILE A 106 -8.10 -3.38 11.42
C ILE A 106 -8.11 -1.87 11.47
N MET A 107 -9.19 -1.32 12.01
CA MET A 107 -9.37 0.12 12.22
C MET A 107 -9.97 0.32 13.60
N ASP A 108 -9.41 1.24 14.38
CA ASP A 108 -9.91 1.62 15.69
C ASP A 108 -9.80 3.15 15.90
N PRO A 109 -10.84 3.83 16.39
CA PRO A 109 -12.17 3.34 16.76
C PRO A 109 -13.11 3.17 15.56
N GLY A 110 -14.19 2.39 15.75
CA GLY A 110 -15.32 2.31 14.81
C GLY A 110 -15.51 0.93 14.18
N ILE A 111 -16.03 0.91 12.96
CA ILE A 111 -16.19 -0.33 12.19
C ILE A 111 -14.87 -0.80 11.57
N ASP A 112 -14.71 -2.12 11.48
CA ASP A 112 -13.55 -2.73 10.83
C ASP A 112 -13.68 -2.75 9.29
N GLY A 113 -12.62 -3.18 8.60
CA GLY A 113 -12.63 -3.19 7.13
C GLY A 113 -13.63 -4.18 6.52
N LEU A 114 -13.94 -5.28 7.20
CA LEU A 114 -14.93 -6.24 6.71
C LEU A 114 -16.33 -5.61 6.74
N GLU A 115 -16.69 -5.00 7.86
CA GLU A 115 -17.97 -4.31 8.02
C GLU A 115 -18.09 -3.11 7.07
N THR A 116 -16.99 -2.36 6.90
CA THR A 116 -16.91 -1.26 5.92
C THR A 116 -17.25 -1.75 4.51
N TYR A 117 -16.61 -2.84 4.06
CA TYR A 117 -16.83 -3.39 2.73
C TYR A 117 -18.26 -3.91 2.56
N LYS A 118 -18.80 -4.62 3.56
CA LYS A 118 -20.20 -5.09 3.55
C LYS A 118 -21.19 -3.96 3.32
N ARG A 119 -21.06 -2.87 4.08
CA ARG A 119 -21.95 -1.70 3.96
C ARG A 119 -21.84 -1.03 2.61
N ILE A 120 -20.63 -0.94 2.05
CA ILE A 120 -20.44 -0.35 0.72
C ILE A 120 -21.13 -1.20 -0.35
N LEU A 121 -21.06 -2.53 -0.26
CA LEU A 121 -21.73 -3.43 -1.21
C LEU A 121 -23.26 -3.31 -1.20
N GLU A 122 -23.88 -2.80 -0.14
CA GLU A 122 -25.33 -2.58 -0.09
C GLU A 122 -25.80 -1.54 -1.11
N PHE A 123 -24.96 -0.58 -1.47
CA PHE A 123 -25.29 0.47 -2.44
C PHE A 123 -24.34 0.54 -3.66
N HIS A 124 -23.17 -0.10 -3.59
CA HIS A 124 -22.23 -0.33 -4.71
C HIS A 124 -21.85 -1.80 -4.80
N PRO A 125 -22.73 -2.68 -5.31
CA PRO A 125 -22.55 -4.14 -5.25
C PRO A 125 -21.35 -4.70 -6.02
N ASN A 126 -20.74 -3.90 -6.90
CA ASN A 126 -19.56 -4.26 -7.69
C ASN A 126 -18.30 -3.48 -7.29
N GLN A 127 -18.30 -2.86 -6.10
CA GLN A 127 -17.17 -2.07 -5.64
C GLN A 127 -15.90 -2.92 -5.56
N LYS A 128 -14.88 -2.58 -6.34
CA LYS A 128 -13.57 -3.23 -6.29
C LYS A 128 -12.82 -2.80 -5.03
N ALA A 129 -12.11 -3.74 -4.40
CA ALA A 129 -11.32 -3.47 -3.20
C ALA A 129 -10.06 -4.33 -3.16
N ILE A 130 -8.96 -3.76 -2.67
CA ILE A 130 -7.75 -4.47 -2.27
C ILE A 130 -7.61 -4.32 -0.76
N ILE A 131 -7.32 -5.44 -0.11
CA ILE A 131 -7.16 -5.50 1.34
C ILE A 131 -5.70 -5.25 1.70
N VAL A 132 -5.41 -4.33 2.62
CA VAL A 132 -4.06 -4.06 3.11
C VAL A 132 -3.98 -4.16 4.63
N SER A 133 -3.17 -5.07 5.19
CA SER A 133 -3.02 -5.13 6.65
C SER A 133 -1.63 -5.59 7.10
N GLY A 134 -1.19 -5.11 8.27
CA GLY A 134 0.07 -5.53 8.90
C GLY A 134 0.02 -6.91 9.58
N PHE A 135 -1.19 -7.40 9.87
CA PHE A 135 -1.41 -8.67 10.55
C PHE A 135 -1.57 -9.82 9.57
N SER A 136 -1.33 -11.07 10.02
CA SER A 136 -1.52 -12.27 9.21
C SER A 136 -2.95 -12.37 8.67
N GLU A 137 -3.12 -13.13 7.58
CA GLU A 137 -4.43 -13.36 6.97
C GLU A 137 -5.44 -13.89 8.01
N THR A 138 -6.41 -13.06 8.39
CA THR A 138 -7.41 -13.37 9.41
C THR A 138 -8.68 -13.96 8.78
N LYS A 139 -9.59 -14.49 9.61
CA LYS A 139 -10.93 -14.89 9.14
C LYS A 139 -11.67 -13.74 8.43
N ARG A 140 -11.43 -12.49 8.84
CA ARG A 140 -12.03 -11.29 8.25
C ARG A 140 -11.60 -11.08 6.80
N VAL A 141 -10.30 -11.20 6.51
CA VAL A 141 -9.74 -11.11 5.14
C VAL A 141 -10.42 -12.11 4.22
N LYS A 142 -10.48 -13.38 4.66
CA LYS A 142 -11.11 -14.45 3.88
C LYS A 142 -12.60 -14.22 3.65
N GLU A 143 -13.29 -13.59 4.59
CA GLU A 143 -14.70 -13.24 4.45
C GLU A 143 -14.90 -12.10 3.46
N ALA A 144 -14.10 -11.03 3.55
CA ALA A 144 -14.14 -9.93 2.59
C ALA A 144 -13.87 -10.43 1.15
N GLN A 145 -12.92 -11.35 0.98
CA GLN A 145 -12.66 -11.97 -0.32
C GLN A 145 -13.82 -12.81 -0.83
N ARG A 146 -14.52 -13.56 0.05
CA ARG A 146 -15.76 -14.27 -0.34
C ARG A 146 -16.87 -13.33 -0.78
N LEU A 147 -16.89 -12.10 -0.26
CA LEU A 147 -17.81 -11.04 -0.67
C LEU A 147 -17.38 -10.32 -1.96
N GLY A 148 -16.22 -10.67 -2.53
CA GLY A 148 -15.74 -10.15 -3.80
C GLY A 148 -14.57 -9.19 -3.71
N ALA A 149 -14.04 -8.89 -2.51
CA ALA A 149 -12.81 -8.13 -2.40
C ALA A 149 -11.64 -8.90 -3.05
N GLY A 150 -10.73 -8.16 -3.66
CA GLY A 150 -9.58 -8.69 -4.38
C GLY A 150 -8.45 -9.19 -3.48
N ALA A 151 -7.22 -9.04 -3.97
CA ALA A 151 -6.04 -9.55 -3.30
C ALA A 151 -5.83 -8.94 -1.90
N TYR A 152 -5.21 -9.73 -1.02
CA TYR A 152 -4.68 -9.27 0.25
C TYR A 152 -3.18 -8.94 0.11
N VAL A 153 -2.81 -7.72 0.50
CA VAL A 153 -1.44 -7.21 0.45
C VAL A 153 -0.97 -6.89 1.86
N LYS A 154 -0.01 -7.68 2.35
CA LYS A 154 0.60 -7.45 3.67
C LYS A 154 1.40 -6.15 3.72
N LYS A 155 1.21 -5.35 4.78
CA LYS A 155 2.01 -4.17 5.08
C LYS A 155 3.33 -4.53 5.81
N PRO A 156 4.43 -3.78 5.61
CA PRO A 156 4.59 -2.72 4.61
C PRO A 156 4.65 -3.31 3.19
N PHE A 157 4.01 -2.65 2.23
CA PHE A 157 3.99 -3.11 0.84
C PHE A 157 4.98 -2.33 -0.03
N LEU A 158 5.57 -3.06 -0.98
CA LEU A 158 6.43 -2.49 -2.01
C LEU A 158 5.57 -1.91 -3.13
N LEU A 159 6.07 -0.86 -3.78
CA LEU A 159 5.41 -0.15 -4.87
C LEU A 159 5.00 -1.10 -6.01
N GLU A 160 5.88 -2.01 -6.41
CA GLU A 160 5.59 -3.03 -7.43
C GLU A 160 4.43 -3.95 -7.02
N LYS A 161 4.47 -4.47 -5.78
CA LYS A 161 3.47 -5.42 -5.29
C LYS A 161 2.07 -4.80 -5.21
N ILE A 162 1.99 -3.56 -4.73
CA ILE A 162 0.69 -2.88 -4.62
C ILE A 162 0.19 -2.42 -5.98
N GLY A 163 1.08 -1.94 -6.86
CA GLY A 163 0.73 -1.53 -8.21
C GLY A 163 0.15 -2.68 -9.02
N LEU A 164 0.82 -3.84 -9.03
CA LEU A 164 0.34 -5.04 -9.71
C LEU A 164 -1.02 -5.50 -9.18
N ALA A 165 -1.18 -5.58 -7.86
CA ALA A 165 -2.45 -6.00 -7.26
C ALA A 165 -3.61 -5.06 -7.64
N ILE A 166 -3.35 -3.75 -7.72
CA ILE A 166 -4.34 -2.76 -8.14
C ILE A 166 -4.69 -2.92 -9.61
N ARG A 167 -3.71 -3.12 -10.51
CA ARG A 167 -3.99 -3.34 -11.93
C ARG A 167 -4.79 -4.61 -12.17
N ASP A 168 -4.37 -5.72 -11.58
CA ASP A 168 -5.05 -7.01 -11.71
C ASP A 168 -6.52 -6.89 -11.29
N GLU A 169 -6.81 -6.15 -10.22
CA GLU A 169 -8.19 -5.95 -9.77
C GLU A 169 -8.97 -4.97 -10.66
N LEU A 170 -8.36 -3.85 -11.08
CA LEU A 170 -9.00 -2.88 -11.97
C LEU A 170 -9.32 -3.47 -13.35
N ASP A 171 -8.52 -4.40 -13.85
CA ASP A 171 -8.66 -5.00 -15.18
C ASP A 171 -9.52 -6.28 -15.21
N ARG A 172 -9.98 -6.75 -14.04
CA ARG A 172 -10.95 -7.85 -13.90
C ARG A 172 -12.37 -7.45 -14.35
#